data_AF-A0A951A0D0-F1
#
_entry.id   AF-A0A951A0D0-F1
#
_cell.length_a   1.000
_cell.length_b   1.000
_cell.length_c   1.000
_cell.angle_alpha   90.00
_cell.angle_beta   90.00
_cell.angle_gamma   90.00
#
_symmetry.space_group_name_H-M   'P 1'
#
loop_
_entity.id
_entity.type
_entity.pdbx_description
1 polymer ?
#
loop_
_entity_poly.entity_id
_entity_poly.type
_entity_poly.pdbx_seq_one_letter_code
_entity_poly.pdbx_strand_id
1 'polypeptide(L)'
;FADDAQWQAVAPVLRRSRIKVLVDHFGVRSPAAGLSQPGFEAVLALGREGKAAVKFSAPFRLSSQPENFADLDPFAEALITAFGIEGCIWGSDWPFINFPRGFSYEAALRAPARWLDDPAERSLVMWANAARLFGFPEQPSRTAS
;
A
#
# COMPACT_ATOMS: atom_id res chain seq x y z
N PHE A 1 8.08 -9.89 -0.10
CA PHE A 1 7.87 -8.73 0.78
C PHE A 1 8.39 -9.04 2.17
N ALA A 2 8.84 -8.02 2.90
CA ALA A 2 9.45 -8.19 4.22
C ALA A 2 8.45 -8.85 5.19
N ASP A 3 8.92 -9.84 5.94
CA ASP A 3 8.17 -10.39 7.06
C ASP A 3 8.33 -9.55 8.33
N ASP A 4 7.64 -9.96 9.39
CA ASP A 4 7.61 -9.27 10.67
C ASP A 4 9.02 -9.07 11.27
N ALA A 5 9.85 -10.11 11.28
CA ALA A 5 11.21 -10.06 11.82
C ALA A 5 12.13 -9.17 10.97
N GLN A 6 11.99 -9.23 9.63
CA GLN A 6 12.74 -8.37 8.73
C GLN A 6 12.42 -6.89 8.95
N TRP A 7 11.15 -6.53 9.18
CA TRP A 7 10.77 -5.15 9.50
C TRP A 7 11.38 -4.68 10.82
N GLN A 8 11.34 -5.50 11.87
CA GLN A 8 11.97 -5.18 13.15
C GLN A 8 13.47 -4.93 13.01
N ALA A 9 14.16 -5.73 12.18
CA ALA A 9 15.59 -5.57 11.95
C ALA A 9 15.94 -4.32 11.14
N VAL A 10 15.17 -4.00 10.09
CA VAL A 10 15.53 -2.96 9.12
C VAL A 10 14.99 -1.57 9.49
N ALA A 11 13.84 -1.48 10.16
CA ALA A 11 13.18 -0.20 10.46
C ALA A 11 14.08 0.78 11.24
N PRO A 12 14.88 0.37 12.25
CA PRO A 12 15.79 1.29 12.94
C PRO A 12 16.84 1.90 12.00
N VAL A 13 17.31 1.13 11.02
CA VAL A 13 18.29 1.61 10.02
C VAL A 13 17.63 2.60 9.07
N LEU A 14 16.44 2.26 8.56
CA LEU A 14 15.69 3.13 7.64
C LEU A 14 15.38 4.49 8.28
N ARG A 15 14.90 4.51 9.54
CA ARG A 15 14.61 5.73 10.29
C ARG A 15 15.83 6.66 10.44
N ARG A 16 17.02 6.09 10.63
CA ARG A 16 18.27 6.87 10.75
C ARG A 16 18.79 7.39 9.40
N SER A 17 18.54 6.67 8.32
CA SER A 17 19.12 6.97 7.00
C SER A 17 18.60 8.26 6.35
N ARG A 18 17.45 8.79 6.81
CA ARG A 18 16.76 9.98 6.24
C ARG A 18 16.37 9.85 4.76
N ILE A 19 16.46 8.66 4.17
CA ILE A 19 15.98 8.42 2.80
C ILE A 19 14.46 8.34 2.77
N LYS A 20 13.85 8.63 1.62
CA LYS A 20 12.44 8.31 1.38
C LYS A 20 12.30 6.79 1.21
N VAL A 21 11.34 6.20 1.93
CA VAL A 21 11.07 4.77 1.87
C VAL A 21 9.74 4.52 1.17
N LEU A 22 9.69 3.55 0.26
CA LEU A 22 8.45 3.01 -0.27
C LEU A 22 8.23 1.61 0.32
N VAL A 23 7.16 1.47 1.09
CA VAL A 23 6.73 0.20 1.70
C VAL A 23 5.84 -0.53 0.70
N ASP A 24 6.25 -1.73 0.32
CA ASP A 24 5.50 -2.55 -0.63
C ASP A 24 4.39 -3.38 0.04
N HIS A 25 3.31 -3.62 -0.71
CA HIS A 25 2.25 -4.60 -0.41
C HIS A 25 1.70 -4.53 1.02
N PHE A 26 1.12 -3.37 1.39
CA PHE A 26 0.56 -3.13 2.73
C PHE A 26 1.59 -3.22 3.88
N GLY A 27 2.88 -3.41 3.59
CA GLY A 27 3.92 -3.57 4.61
C GLY A 27 3.76 -4.82 5.47
N VAL A 28 2.94 -5.78 5.05
CA VAL A 28 2.68 -7.02 5.80
C VAL A 28 2.80 -8.22 4.88
N ARG A 29 3.34 -9.33 5.39
CA ARG A 29 3.44 -10.59 4.63
C ARG A 29 2.22 -11.48 4.76
N SER A 30 1.59 -11.47 5.93
CA SER A 30 0.36 -12.21 6.19
C SER A 30 -0.50 -11.45 7.20
N PRO A 31 -1.80 -11.27 6.92
CA PRO A 31 -2.73 -10.65 7.87
C PRO A 31 -3.11 -11.57 9.04
N ALA A 32 -2.75 -12.86 8.99
CA ALA A 32 -3.21 -13.87 9.95
C ALA A 32 -2.84 -13.60 11.41
N ALA A 33 -1.72 -12.90 11.66
CA ALA A 33 -1.29 -12.52 13.01
C ALA A 33 -1.87 -11.17 13.48
N GLY A 34 -2.77 -10.56 12.69
CA GLY A 34 -3.44 -9.31 13.03
C GLY A 34 -2.53 -8.08 13.05
N LEU A 35 -3.03 -6.96 13.57
CA LEU A 35 -2.32 -5.67 13.56
C LEU A 35 -1.20 -5.58 14.61
N SER A 36 -1.23 -6.42 15.65
CA SER A 36 -0.26 -6.36 16.76
C SER A 36 1.12 -6.96 16.43
N GLN A 37 1.36 -7.27 15.16
CA GLN A 37 2.65 -7.68 14.62
C GLN A 37 3.71 -6.59 14.86
N PRO A 38 4.80 -6.87 15.61
CA PRO A 38 5.82 -5.84 15.91
C PRO A 38 6.46 -5.21 14.67
N GLY A 39 6.65 -5.99 13.61
CA GLY A 39 7.12 -5.52 12.32
C GLY A 39 6.09 -4.63 11.61
N PHE A 40 4.80 -4.94 11.70
CA PHE A 40 3.74 -4.06 11.17
C PHE A 40 3.66 -2.75 11.95
N GLU A 41 3.77 -2.76 13.28
CA GLU A 41 3.87 -1.53 14.07
C GLU A 41 5.10 -0.69 13.67
N ALA A 42 6.23 -1.33 13.32
CA ALA A 42 7.39 -0.63 12.79
C ALA A 42 7.10 0.05 11.44
N VAL A 43 6.28 -0.56 10.58
CA VAL A 43 5.79 0.05 9.34
C VAL A 43 4.90 1.25 9.64
N LEU A 44 3.96 1.14 10.57
CA LEU A 44 3.09 2.26 10.96
C LEU A 44 3.92 3.42 11.52
N ALA A 45 4.94 3.14 12.32
CA ALA A 45 5.85 4.17 12.83
C ALA A 45 6.56 4.94 11.71
N LEU A 46 7.05 4.24 10.67
CA LEU A 46 7.64 4.89 9.49
C LEU A 46 6.66 5.85 8.79
N GLY A 47 5.39 5.49 8.70
CA GLY A 47 4.33 6.34 8.17
C GLY A 47 4.14 7.60 9.03
N ARG A 48 3.99 7.43 10.35
CA ARG A 48 3.78 8.54 11.31
C ARG A 48 4.94 9.55 11.33
N GLU A 49 6.14 9.14 10.94
CA GLU A 49 7.31 10.02 10.79
C GLU A 49 7.30 10.87 9.52
N GLY A 50 6.36 10.64 8.59
CA GLY A 50 6.18 11.44 7.38
C GLY A 50 7.27 11.26 6.32
N LYS A 51 8.07 10.19 6.41
CA LYS A 51 9.20 9.92 5.49
C LYS A 51 9.04 8.65 4.66
N ALA A 52 7.88 8.02 4.75
CA ALA A 52 7.57 6.82 4.01
C ALA A 52 6.27 6.98 3.22
N ALA A 53 6.19 6.27 2.10
CA ALA A 53 4.96 5.99 1.39
C ALA A 53 4.66 4.49 1.49
N VAL A 54 3.39 4.10 1.35
CA VAL A 54 2.95 2.70 1.33
C VAL A 54 2.17 2.41 0.06
N LYS A 55 2.41 1.24 -0.53
CA LYS A 55 1.78 0.79 -1.78
C LYS A 55 0.71 -0.26 -1.51
N PHE A 56 -0.55 0.10 -1.73
CA PHE A 56 -1.67 -0.84 -1.80
C PHE A 56 -1.58 -1.62 -3.11
N SER A 57 -1.12 -2.85 -2.99
CA SER A 57 -0.81 -3.71 -4.13
C SER A 57 -0.77 -5.17 -3.71
N ALA A 58 -0.87 -6.07 -4.68
CA ALA A 58 -0.81 -7.52 -4.48
C ALA A 58 -1.78 -8.09 -3.42
N PRO A 59 -3.03 -7.62 -3.28
CA PRO A 59 -3.94 -8.15 -2.25
C PRO A 59 -4.19 -9.66 -2.40
N PHE A 60 -4.17 -10.16 -3.65
CA PHE A 60 -4.27 -11.58 -3.99
C PHE A 60 -3.15 -12.46 -3.39
N ARG A 61 -2.00 -11.88 -2.99
CA ARG A 61 -0.91 -12.61 -2.33
C ARG A 61 -1.03 -12.61 -0.81
N LEU A 62 -1.67 -11.58 -0.26
CA LEU A 62 -1.73 -11.33 1.18
C LEU A 62 -2.98 -11.94 1.80
N SER A 63 -4.10 -11.76 1.13
CA SER A 63 -5.41 -12.12 1.62
C SER A 63 -5.66 -13.62 1.53
N SER A 64 -6.29 -14.16 2.57
CA SER A 64 -6.87 -15.49 2.59
C SER A 64 -8.35 -15.48 2.17
N GLN A 65 -8.94 -14.31 1.92
CA GLN A 65 -10.33 -14.07 1.51
C GLN A 65 -10.36 -13.46 0.08
N PRO A 66 -10.06 -14.24 -0.96
CA PRO A 66 -9.82 -13.72 -2.31
C PRO A 66 -11.06 -13.11 -2.99
N GLU A 67 -12.27 -13.38 -2.49
CA GLU A 67 -13.52 -12.86 -3.03
C GLU A 67 -13.66 -11.34 -2.86
N ASN A 68 -13.12 -10.80 -1.77
CA ASN A 68 -13.30 -9.39 -1.43
C ASN A 68 -12.12 -8.78 -0.66
N PHE A 69 -11.13 -9.55 -0.21
CA PHE A 69 -9.97 -9.10 0.58
C PHE A 69 -10.33 -8.47 1.93
N ALA A 70 -11.42 -8.91 2.57
CA ALA A 70 -11.90 -8.32 3.82
C ALA A 70 -10.92 -8.41 4.99
N ASP A 71 -10.04 -9.41 5.00
CA ASP A 71 -8.98 -9.53 6.00
C ASP A 71 -7.89 -8.45 5.89
N LEU A 72 -7.88 -7.65 4.82
CA LEU A 72 -6.97 -6.51 4.65
C LEU A 72 -7.57 -5.18 5.12
N ASP A 73 -8.87 -5.09 5.39
CA ASP A 73 -9.53 -3.85 5.83
C ASP A 73 -8.87 -3.20 7.04
N PRO A 74 -8.63 -3.91 8.16
CA PRO A 74 -8.01 -3.30 9.34
C PRO A 74 -6.58 -2.83 9.06
N PHE A 75 -5.87 -3.48 8.12
CA PHE A 75 -4.53 -3.07 7.71
C PHE A 75 -4.59 -1.80 6.86
N ALA A 76 -5.53 -1.74 5.91
CA ALA A 76 -5.71 -0.56 5.07
C ALA A 76 -6.07 0.67 5.91
N GLU A 77 -7.01 0.54 6.85
CA GLU A 77 -7.39 1.62 7.77
C GLU A 77 -6.21 2.10 8.63
N ALA A 78 -5.45 1.16 9.21
CA ALA A 78 -4.27 1.48 10.02
C ALA A 78 -3.19 2.21 9.19
N LEU A 79 -2.97 1.77 7.95
CA LEU A 79 -2.02 2.39 7.02
C LEU A 79 -2.46 3.78 6.59
N ILE A 80 -3.73 3.97 6.20
CA ILE A 80 -4.27 5.30 5.84
C ILE A 80 -4.13 6.25 7.04
N THR A 81 -4.43 5.77 8.25
CA THR A 81 -4.27 6.56 9.48
C THR A 81 -2.82 6.96 9.73
N ALA A 82 -1.87 6.02 9.57
CA ALA A 82 -0.46 6.25 9.89
C ALA A 82 0.28 7.06 8.82
N PHE A 83 -0.01 6.82 7.54
CA PHE A 83 0.67 7.45 6.40
C PHE A 83 -0.04 8.71 5.91
N GLY A 84 -1.31 8.90 6.27
CA GLY A 84 -2.20 9.84 5.61
C GLY A 84 -2.50 9.42 4.17
N ILE A 85 -3.56 9.99 3.58
CA ILE A 85 -3.93 9.65 2.21
C ILE A 85 -2.81 9.98 1.21
N GLU A 86 -2.05 11.06 1.45
CA GLU A 86 -0.93 11.49 0.61
C GLU A 86 0.27 10.53 0.64
N GLY A 87 0.42 9.75 1.71
CA GLY A 87 1.46 8.72 1.83
C GLY A 87 1.08 7.40 1.19
N CYS A 88 -0.16 7.24 0.72
CA CYS A 88 -0.65 6.01 0.11
C CYS A 88 -0.57 6.08 -1.42
N ILE A 89 -0.06 5.02 -2.05
CA ILE A 89 -0.10 4.83 -3.50
C ILE A 89 -0.71 3.47 -3.85
N TRP A 90 -1.12 3.28 -5.10
CA TRP A 90 -1.60 1.99 -5.60
C TRP A 90 -0.66 1.39 -6.65
N GLY A 91 -0.64 0.05 -6.74
CA GLY A 91 -0.03 -0.67 -7.85
C GLY A 91 -0.68 -2.03 -8.09
N SER A 92 -0.73 -2.47 -9.35
CA SER A 92 -1.40 -3.73 -9.72
C SER A 92 -0.65 -4.98 -9.25
N ASP A 93 0.69 -4.94 -9.23
CA ASP A 93 1.57 -6.12 -9.12
C ASP A 93 1.49 -7.07 -10.34
N TRP A 94 1.08 -6.56 -11.51
CA TRP A 94 1.19 -7.28 -12.78
C TRP A 94 2.68 -7.62 -13.06
N PRO A 95 3.02 -8.82 -13.59
CA PRO A 95 2.16 -9.83 -14.23
C PRO A 95 1.61 -10.94 -13.34
N PHE A 96 1.45 -10.70 -12.03
CA PHE A 96 0.87 -11.68 -11.09
C PHE A 96 1.64 -13.01 -11.05
N ILE A 97 2.97 -12.91 -11.12
CA ILE A 97 3.90 -14.06 -11.17
C ILE A 97 3.67 -14.99 -9.97
N ASN A 98 3.77 -16.30 -10.16
CA ASN A 98 3.61 -17.31 -9.11
C ASN A 98 2.24 -17.26 -8.40
N PHE A 99 1.18 -16.90 -9.14
CA PHE A 99 -0.20 -16.98 -8.65
C PHE A 99 -1.04 -17.95 -9.51
N PRO A 100 -1.06 -19.24 -9.17
CA PRO A 100 -1.66 -20.28 -10.01
C PRO A 100 -3.17 -20.14 -10.25
N ARG A 101 -3.88 -19.45 -9.35
CA ARG A 101 -5.34 -19.29 -9.42
C ARG A 101 -5.78 -18.25 -10.48
N GLY A 102 -4.83 -17.54 -11.08
CA GLY A 102 -5.11 -16.43 -11.98
C GLY A 102 -5.60 -15.21 -11.21
N PHE A 103 -5.08 -14.04 -11.56
CA PHE A 103 -5.58 -12.76 -11.09
C PHE A 103 -5.69 -11.85 -12.32
N SER A 104 -6.80 -11.13 -12.45
CA SER A 104 -7.00 -10.25 -13.61
C SER A 104 -6.56 -8.83 -13.28
N TYR A 105 -6.09 -8.11 -14.30
CA TYR A 105 -5.79 -6.69 -14.15
C TYR A 105 -7.03 -5.87 -13.78
N GLU A 106 -8.21 -6.27 -14.27
CA GLU A 106 -9.49 -5.68 -13.89
C GLU A 106 -9.78 -5.85 -12.39
N ALA A 107 -9.53 -7.03 -11.82
CA ALA A 107 -9.68 -7.26 -10.39
C ALA A 107 -8.70 -6.39 -9.58
N ALA A 108 -7.45 -6.25 -10.05
CA ALA A 108 -6.46 -5.37 -9.44
C ALA A 108 -6.94 -3.90 -9.42
N LEU A 109 -7.53 -3.42 -10.52
CA LEU A 109 -8.06 -2.05 -10.64
C LEU A 109 -9.28 -1.79 -9.77
N ARG A 110 -10.11 -2.81 -9.50
CA ARG A 110 -11.32 -2.68 -8.66
C ARG A 110 -11.01 -2.72 -7.17
N ALA A 111 -9.98 -3.45 -6.76
CA ALA A 111 -9.65 -3.67 -5.35
C ALA A 111 -9.56 -2.39 -4.48
N PRO A 112 -8.96 -1.26 -4.95
CA PRO A 112 -8.84 -0.05 -4.13
C PRO A 112 -10.17 0.54 -3.66
N ALA A 113 -11.26 0.33 -4.41
CA ALA A 113 -12.57 0.83 -4.03
C ALA A 113 -13.13 0.21 -2.74
N ARG A 114 -12.49 -0.85 -2.21
CA ARG A 114 -12.83 -1.42 -0.89
C ARG A 114 -12.32 -0.57 0.27
N TRP A 115 -11.14 0.03 0.12
CA TRP A 115 -10.46 0.75 1.19
C TRP A 115 -10.53 2.26 1.01
N LEU A 116 -10.89 2.71 -0.19
CA LEU A 116 -10.95 4.12 -0.60
C LEU A 116 -12.33 4.39 -1.22
N ASP A 117 -13.31 4.60 -0.34
CA ASP A 117 -14.69 4.87 -0.70
C ASP A 117 -14.83 6.23 -1.41
N ASP A 118 -14.12 7.25 -0.92
CA ASP A 118 -14.09 8.59 -1.52
C ASP A 118 -13.36 8.54 -2.89
N PRO A 119 -14.06 8.85 -4.00
CA PRO A 119 -13.45 8.92 -5.32
C PRO A 119 -12.28 9.91 -5.42
N ALA A 120 -12.28 11.00 -4.65
CA ALA A 120 -11.21 11.99 -4.64
C ALA A 120 -9.93 11.41 -4.02
N GLU A 121 -10.04 10.77 -2.85
CA GLU A 121 -8.95 10.06 -2.21
C GLU A 121 -8.42 8.91 -3.08
N ARG A 122 -9.33 8.15 -3.70
CA ARG A 122 -8.95 7.08 -4.62
C ARG A 122 -8.16 7.61 -5.82
N SER A 123 -8.52 8.77 -6.37
CA SER A 123 -7.77 9.42 -7.45
C SER A 123 -6.36 9.83 -7.01
N LEU A 124 -6.20 10.36 -5.80
CA LEU A 124 -4.89 10.70 -5.23
C LEU A 124 -4.00 9.46 -5.13
N VAL A 125 -4.51 8.38 -4.52
CA VAL A 125 -3.75 7.15 -4.29
C VAL A 125 -3.42 6.43 -5.60
N MET A 126 -4.35 6.41 -6.57
CA MET A 126 -4.16 5.74 -7.85
C MET A 126 -3.30 6.51 -8.86
N TRP A 127 -3.08 7.82 -8.65
CA TRP A 127 -2.26 8.62 -9.55
C TRP A 127 -1.44 9.71 -8.85
N ALA A 128 -2.09 10.72 -8.28
CA ALA A 128 -1.41 11.98 -7.93
C ALA A 128 -0.25 11.78 -6.94
N ASN A 129 -0.43 10.90 -5.96
CA ASN A 129 0.58 10.57 -4.96
C ASN A 129 1.79 9.86 -5.58
N ALA A 130 1.55 8.92 -6.49
CA ALA A 130 2.61 8.23 -7.21
C ALA A 130 3.36 9.21 -8.13
N ALA A 131 2.64 10.10 -8.83
CA ALA A 131 3.23 11.11 -9.68
C ALA A 131 4.20 12.01 -8.90
N ARG A 132 3.75 12.55 -7.76
CA ARG A 132 4.58 13.35 -6.85
C ARG A 132 5.76 12.56 -6.28
N LEU A 133 5.56 11.30 -5.89
CA LEU A 133 6.60 10.45 -5.31
C LEU A 133 7.74 10.18 -6.29
N PHE A 134 7.41 9.90 -7.55
CA PHE A 134 8.36 9.53 -8.59
C PHE A 134 8.82 10.70 -9.47
N GLY A 135 8.31 11.91 -9.24
CA GLY A 135 8.69 13.11 -9.98
C GLY A 135 8.14 13.15 -11.41
N PHE A 136 6.99 12.52 -11.65
CA PHE A 136 6.28 12.67 -12.93
C PHE A 136 5.67 14.08 -13.03
N PRO A 137 5.54 14.63 -14.25
CA PRO A 137 4.84 15.88 -14.45
C PRO A 137 3.37 15.75 -14.02
N GLU A 138 2.78 16.85 -13.54
CA GLU A 138 1.35 16.89 -13.28
C GLU A 138 0.56 16.52 -14.54
N GLN A 139 -0.55 15.82 -14.37
CA GLN A 139 -1.44 15.55 -15.50
C GLN A 139 -1.93 16.90 -16.04
N PRO A 140 -1.84 17.15 -17.36
CA PRO A 140 -2.48 18.31 -17.95
C PRO A 140 -3.96 18.28 -17.58
N SER A 141 -4.51 19.42 -17.18
CA SER A 141 -5.94 19.54 -16.92
C SER A 141 -6.70 19.05 -18.16
N ARG A 142 -7.54 18.02 -17.99
CA ARG A 142 -8.49 17.65 -19.03
C ARG A 142 -9.52 18.77 -19.06
N THR A 143 -9.30 19.77 -19.91
CA THR A 143 -10.39 20.68 -20.29
C THR A 143 -11.46 19.82 -20.94
N ALA A 144 -12.59 19.67 -20.24
CA ALA A 144 -13.78 19.05 -20.79
C ALA A 144 -14.12 19.75 -22.11
N SER A 145 -14.16 18.98 -23.20
CA SER A 145 -14.71 19.40 -24.49
C SER A 145 -16.16 18.97 -24.55
#